data_AF-A0A2M7SQP0-F1
#
_entry.id   AF-A0A2M7SQP0-F1
#
_cell.length_a   1.000
_cell.length_b   1.000
_cell.length_c   1.000
_cell.angle_alpha   90.00
_cell.angle_beta   90.00
_cell.angle_gamma   90.00
#
_symmetry.space_group_name_H-M   'P 1'
#
loop_
_entity.id
_entity.type
_entity.pdbx_description
1 polymer ?
#
loop_
_entity_poly.entity_id
_entity_poly.type
_entity_poly.pdbx_seq_one_letter_code
_entity_poly.pdbx_strand_id
1 'polypeptide(L)'
;DGWQPAASAVAGLWSGWSPQALVIGQHVTFWLALGLILAFIPYFPYSKHVHLFFAPLNFLLKPERRSIGELSRLDFEDEGVTQFGAAKLADLGWEQIMDAYACIMCFRCQEVCPAYGTGKVLSPAALEINKRYLLNTVEAGLAVSHRRAEHSIRCPGVRGTNGVVRRGFTLFRAYPNNGMQTSVCPALRTKVRVPGDFRIGT
;
A
#
# COMPACT_ATOMS: atom_id res chain seq x y z
N ASP A 1 -16.27 10.48 -39.37
CA ASP A 1 -15.62 9.20 -39.73
C ASP A 1 -16.21 8.10 -38.86
N GLY A 2 -16.62 6.98 -39.48
CA GLY A 2 -17.28 5.87 -38.78
C GLY A 2 -16.39 5.13 -37.77
N TRP A 3 -15.06 5.22 -37.92
CA TRP A 3 -14.10 4.55 -37.04
C TRP A 3 -13.73 5.37 -35.79
N GLN A 4 -14.18 6.62 -35.72
CA GLN A 4 -13.94 7.53 -34.59
C GLN A 4 -15.18 8.38 -34.30
N PRO A 5 -16.31 7.73 -33.95
CA PRO A 5 -17.60 8.42 -33.81
C PRO A 5 -17.57 9.47 -32.70
N ALA A 6 -16.90 9.20 -31.58
CA ALA A 6 -16.76 10.15 -30.48
C ALA A 6 -15.93 11.39 -30.88
N ALA A 7 -14.77 11.18 -31.52
CA ALA A 7 -13.94 12.28 -32.00
C ALA A 7 -14.67 13.11 -33.06
N SER A 8 -15.40 12.45 -33.98
CA SER A 8 -16.20 13.11 -35.01
C SER A 8 -17.35 13.93 -34.40
N ALA A 9 -18.02 13.41 -33.37
CA ALA A 9 -19.10 14.12 -32.67
C ALA A 9 -18.57 15.37 -31.96
N VAL A 10 -17.42 15.25 -31.29
CA VAL A 10 -16.78 16.34 -30.55
C VAL A 10 -16.17 17.38 -31.50
N ALA A 11 -15.62 16.97 -32.64
CA ALA A 11 -15.06 17.87 -33.67
C ALA A 11 -16.06 18.92 -34.19
N GLY A 12 -17.36 18.60 -34.16
CA GLY A 12 -18.42 19.54 -34.53
C GLY A 12 -18.39 20.86 -33.74
N LEU A 13 -17.88 20.84 -32.49
CA LEU A 13 -17.75 22.03 -31.64
C LEU A 13 -16.81 23.09 -32.24
N TRP A 14 -15.91 22.71 -33.15
CA TRP A 14 -14.95 23.60 -33.81
C TRP A 14 -15.25 23.82 -35.30
N SER A 15 -16.41 23.38 -35.80
CA SER A 15 -16.77 23.45 -37.23
C SER A 15 -16.82 24.87 -37.82
N GLY A 16 -17.05 25.89 -36.99
CA GLY A 16 -17.10 27.31 -37.40
C GLY A 16 -15.80 28.09 -37.19
N TRP A 17 -14.71 27.45 -36.77
CA TRP A 17 -13.44 28.14 -36.49
C TRP A 17 -12.65 28.39 -37.77
N SER A 18 -11.89 29.50 -37.81
CA SER A 18 -10.97 29.75 -38.91
C SER A 18 -9.79 28.75 -38.91
N PRO A 19 -9.18 28.46 -40.06
CA PRO A 19 -8.02 27.56 -40.14
C PRO A 19 -6.89 27.95 -39.18
N GLN A 20 -6.64 29.24 -39.02
CA GLN A 20 -5.62 29.77 -38.12
C GLN A 20 -5.97 29.50 -36.65
N ALA A 21 -7.24 29.68 -36.27
CA ALA A 21 -7.70 29.38 -34.90
C ALA A 21 -7.59 27.88 -34.57
N LEU A 22 -7.86 27.00 -35.54
CA LEU A 22 -7.69 25.55 -35.38
C LEU A 22 -6.22 25.16 -35.12
N VAL A 23 -5.28 25.73 -35.90
CA VAL A 23 -3.84 25.45 -35.73
C VAL A 23 -3.34 25.93 -34.36
N ILE A 24 -3.74 27.14 -33.94
CA ILE A 24 -3.39 27.65 -32.61
C ILE A 24 -3.98 26.76 -31.51
N GLY A 25 -5.26 26.38 -31.65
CA GLY A 25 -5.94 25.48 -30.72
C GLY A 25 -5.25 24.12 -30.61
N GLN A 26 -4.80 23.55 -31.72
CA GLN A 26 -4.03 22.30 -31.75
C GLN A 26 -2.72 22.44 -30.98
N HIS A 27 -1.94 23.51 -31.19
CA HIS A 27 -0.69 23.71 -30.47
C HIS A 27 -0.92 23.91 -28.96
N VAL A 28 -1.91 24.73 -28.58
CA VAL A 28 -2.24 24.97 -27.18
C VAL A 28 -2.67 23.67 -26.49
N THR A 29 -3.56 22.90 -27.11
CA THR A 29 -4.04 21.63 -26.55
C THR A 29 -2.94 20.57 -26.48
N PHE A 30 -2.04 20.52 -27.47
CA PHE A 30 -0.87 19.64 -27.44
C PHE A 30 0.04 19.95 -26.24
N TRP A 31 0.42 21.23 -26.06
CA TRP A 31 1.27 21.62 -24.94
C TRP A 31 0.58 21.48 -23.58
N LEU A 32 -0.73 21.73 -23.51
CA LEU A 32 -1.54 21.47 -22.32
C LEU A 32 -1.56 19.98 -21.97
N ALA A 33 -1.79 19.11 -22.96
CA ALA A 33 -1.79 17.66 -22.74
C ALA A 33 -0.42 17.17 -22.27
N LEU A 34 0.66 17.63 -22.90
CA LEU A 34 2.02 17.30 -22.48
C LEU A 34 2.31 17.82 -21.06
N GLY A 35 1.93 19.07 -20.77
CA GLY A 35 2.08 19.66 -19.44
C GLY A 35 1.32 18.89 -18.37
N LEU A 36 0.09 18.43 -18.66
CA LEU A 36 -0.70 17.61 -17.75
C LEU A 36 -0.05 16.24 -17.50
N ILE A 37 0.48 15.60 -18.54
CA ILE A 37 1.23 14.34 -18.39
C ILE A 37 2.43 14.55 -17.48
N LEU A 38 3.24 15.59 -17.72
CA LEU A 38 4.43 15.90 -16.90
C LEU A 38 4.04 16.23 -15.46
N ALA A 39 2.93 16.95 -15.25
CA ALA A 39 2.40 17.24 -13.92
C ALA A 39 1.87 15.99 -13.20
N PHE A 40 1.40 14.98 -13.93
CA PHE A 40 0.89 13.73 -13.37
C PHE A 40 1.99 12.72 -13.02
N ILE A 41 3.17 12.81 -13.64
CA ILE A 41 4.32 11.93 -13.33
C ILE A 41 4.67 11.90 -11.82
N PRO A 42 4.87 13.05 -11.12
CA PRO A 42 5.18 13.03 -9.70
C PRO A 42 4.02 12.51 -8.83
N TYR A 43 2.77 12.53 -9.32
CA TYR A 43 1.63 11.96 -8.61
C TYR A 43 1.61 10.41 -8.67
N PHE A 44 2.21 9.81 -9.70
CA PHE A 44 2.15 8.37 -9.95
C PHE A 44 2.68 7.52 -8.77
N PRO A 45 3.87 7.77 -8.19
CA PRO A 45 4.46 6.95 -7.13
C PRO A 45 3.69 7.00 -5.80
N TYR A 46 3.05 8.13 -5.49
CA TYR A 46 2.30 8.30 -4.23
C TYR A 46 0.87 7.79 -4.28
N SER A 47 0.37 7.49 -5.49
CA SER A 47 -1.01 7.10 -5.71
C SER A 47 -1.20 5.58 -5.76
N LYS A 48 -2.46 5.14 -5.89
CA LYS A 48 -2.82 3.74 -6.15
C LYS A 48 -2.27 3.20 -7.49
N HIS A 49 -1.84 4.07 -8.40
CA HIS A 49 -1.40 3.67 -9.75
C HIS A 49 -0.03 2.97 -9.74
N VAL A 50 0.78 3.15 -8.69
CA VAL A 50 2.07 2.45 -8.52
C VAL A 50 1.93 0.92 -8.65
N HIS A 51 0.74 0.38 -8.36
CA HIS A 51 0.40 -1.02 -8.58
C HIS A 51 0.62 -1.48 -10.03
N LEU A 52 0.35 -0.65 -11.04
CA LEU A 52 0.51 -1.05 -12.45
C LEU A 52 1.95 -1.48 -12.78
N PHE A 53 2.95 -0.94 -12.08
CA PHE A 53 4.34 -1.33 -12.24
C PHE A 53 4.74 -2.46 -11.29
N PHE A 54 4.38 -2.33 -10.00
CA PHE A 54 4.83 -3.28 -8.99
C PHE A 54 4.09 -4.61 -9.02
N ALA A 55 2.85 -4.69 -9.52
CA ALA A 55 2.13 -5.94 -9.63
C ALA A 55 2.78 -6.95 -10.60
N PRO A 56 3.08 -6.60 -11.87
CA PRO A 56 3.78 -7.52 -12.76
C PRO A 56 5.20 -7.81 -12.26
N LEU A 57 5.91 -6.81 -11.74
CA LEU A 57 7.27 -7.01 -11.21
C LEU A 57 7.28 -7.99 -10.02
N ASN A 58 6.36 -7.81 -9.07
CA ASN A 58 6.20 -8.68 -7.92
C ASN A 58 5.73 -10.09 -8.33
N PHE A 59 4.96 -10.22 -9.42
CA PHE A 59 4.61 -11.54 -9.96
C PHE A 59 5.82 -12.25 -10.58
N LEU A 60 6.63 -11.52 -11.37
CA LEU A 60 7.79 -12.08 -12.09
C LEU A 60 8.97 -12.40 -11.18
N LEU A 61 9.22 -11.57 -10.17
CA LEU A 61 10.37 -11.74 -9.27
C LEU A 61 10.07 -12.64 -8.06
N LYS A 62 8.81 -13.08 -7.89
CA LYS A 62 8.43 -13.88 -6.72
C LYS A 62 9.18 -15.22 -6.71
N PRO A 63 9.81 -15.60 -5.59
CA PRO A 63 10.47 -16.90 -5.46
C PRO A 63 9.45 -18.04 -5.53
N GLU A 64 9.91 -19.18 -6.07
CA GLU A 64 9.10 -20.39 -6.16
C GLU A 64 8.76 -20.93 -4.75
N ARG A 65 7.51 -21.30 -4.55
CA ARG A 65 6.97 -21.79 -3.26
C ARG A 65 5.76 -22.68 -3.49
N ARG A 66 5.46 -23.54 -2.52
CA ARG A 66 4.38 -24.53 -2.62
C ARG A 66 3.00 -23.90 -2.54
N SER A 67 2.86 -22.74 -1.89
CA SER A 67 1.57 -22.05 -1.80
C SER A 67 1.68 -20.52 -1.67
N ILE A 68 0.58 -19.83 -2.03
CA ILE A 68 0.49 -18.36 -2.05
C ILE A 68 0.61 -17.73 -0.63
N GLY A 69 0.55 -18.55 0.42
CA GLY A 69 0.72 -18.12 1.82
C GLY A 69 1.87 -18.77 2.57
N GLU A 70 2.77 -19.48 1.89
CA GLU A 70 3.90 -20.15 2.54
C GLU A 70 4.84 -19.11 3.20
N LEU A 71 5.07 -19.32 4.49
CA LEU A 71 6.05 -18.62 5.31
C LEU A 71 7.42 -19.28 5.14
N SER A 72 8.49 -18.51 5.29
CA SER A 72 9.83 -19.08 5.46
C SER A 72 9.84 -20.03 6.65
N ARG A 73 10.57 -21.15 6.53
CA ARG A 73 10.73 -22.10 7.63
C ARG A 73 11.51 -21.41 8.75
N LEU A 74 10.94 -21.43 9.94
CA LEU A 74 11.60 -20.99 11.16
C LEU A 74 12.28 -22.22 11.77
N ASP A 75 13.56 -22.10 12.06
CA ASP A 75 14.27 -23.06 12.90
C ASP A 75 14.06 -22.67 14.36
N PHE A 76 13.52 -23.60 15.16
CA PHE A 76 13.24 -23.36 16.58
C PHE A 76 14.36 -23.89 17.48
N GLU A 77 15.33 -24.62 16.93
CA GLU A 77 16.49 -25.15 17.67
C GLU A 77 17.68 -24.18 17.65
N ASP A 78 17.62 -23.14 16.82
CA ASP A 78 18.61 -22.06 16.79
C ASP A 78 18.42 -21.09 17.96
N GLU A 79 19.22 -21.27 19.02
CA GLU A 79 19.25 -20.40 20.21
C GLU A 79 19.71 -18.96 19.90
N GLY A 80 20.24 -18.69 18.70
CA GLY A 80 20.62 -17.34 18.26
C GLY A 80 19.44 -16.47 17.84
N VAL A 81 18.27 -17.04 17.55
CA VAL A 81 17.09 -16.31 17.06
C VAL A 81 16.26 -15.77 18.23
N THR A 82 16.50 -14.50 18.57
CA THR A 82 15.80 -13.81 19.69
C THR A 82 14.42 -13.26 19.33
N GLN A 83 14.05 -13.23 18.03
CA GLN A 83 12.79 -12.66 17.55
C GLN A 83 12.12 -13.56 16.51
N PHE A 84 10.85 -13.90 16.77
CA PHE A 84 9.99 -14.62 15.83
C PHE A 84 9.00 -13.68 15.14
N GLY A 85 9.09 -13.61 13.80
CA GLY A 85 8.23 -12.76 12.98
C GLY A 85 8.70 -11.31 12.86
N ALA A 86 7.89 -10.48 12.21
CA ALA A 86 8.23 -9.09 11.93
C ALA A 86 7.53 -8.14 12.91
N ALA A 87 8.31 -7.32 13.62
CA ALA A 87 7.81 -6.27 14.50
C ALA A 87 7.90 -4.87 13.86
N LYS A 88 8.86 -4.70 12.93
CA LYS A 88 9.13 -3.45 12.21
C LYS A 88 9.13 -3.70 10.70
N LEU A 89 9.00 -2.63 9.91
CA LEU A 89 9.10 -2.72 8.44
C LEU A 89 10.47 -3.21 7.98
N ALA A 90 11.53 -2.89 8.73
CA ALA A 90 12.90 -3.34 8.43
C ALA A 90 13.10 -4.86 8.65
N ASP A 91 12.19 -5.51 9.38
CA ASP A 91 12.23 -6.95 9.60
C ASP A 91 11.54 -7.71 8.44
N LEU A 92 10.93 -6.99 7.50
CA LEU A 92 10.27 -7.56 6.33
C LEU A 92 11.30 -7.79 5.22
N GLY A 93 11.18 -8.92 4.53
CA GLY A 93 11.88 -9.15 3.28
C GLY A 93 11.39 -8.21 2.17
N TRP A 94 12.19 -8.11 1.12
CA TRP A 94 11.90 -7.25 -0.01
C TRP A 94 10.58 -7.63 -0.71
N GLU A 95 10.20 -8.91 -0.72
CA GLU A 95 8.95 -9.39 -1.30
C GLU A 95 7.73 -8.85 -0.55
N GLN A 96 7.79 -8.84 0.79
CA GLN A 96 6.68 -8.36 1.62
C GLN A 96 6.58 -6.83 1.63
N ILE A 97 7.65 -6.12 1.24
CA ILE A 97 7.65 -4.69 0.97
C ILE A 97 6.98 -4.42 -0.39
N MET A 98 7.33 -5.18 -1.43
CA MET A 98 6.71 -5.03 -2.75
C MET A 98 5.22 -5.38 -2.77
N ASP A 99 4.79 -6.35 -1.95
CA ASP A 99 3.37 -6.71 -1.80
C ASP A 99 2.50 -5.49 -1.39
N ALA A 100 3.06 -4.52 -0.64
CA ALA A 100 2.35 -3.29 -0.25
C ALA A 100 2.10 -2.34 -1.44
N TYR A 101 3.07 -2.21 -2.35
CA TYR A 101 2.91 -1.43 -3.60
C TYR A 101 2.05 -2.16 -4.63
N ALA A 102 2.03 -3.50 -4.60
CA ALA A 102 1.13 -4.32 -5.39
C ALA A 102 -0.30 -4.40 -4.83
N CYS A 103 -0.67 -3.68 -3.77
CA CYS A 103 -2.03 -3.70 -3.22
C CYS A 103 -2.94 -2.64 -3.88
N ILE A 104 -4.05 -3.05 -4.52
CA ILE A 104 -5.11 -2.14 -5.04
C ILE A 104 -6.25 -1.86 -4.06
N MET A 105 -6.18 -2.34 -2.82
CA MET A 105 -7.24 -2.18 -1.82
C MET A 105 -8.58 -2.82 -2.23
N CYS A 106 -8.53 -3.97 -2.92
CA CYS A 106 -9.73 -4.69 -3.34
C CYS A 106 -10.35 -5.58 -2.24
N PHE A 107 -9.73 -5.65 -1.06
CA PHE A 107 -10.15 -6.46 0.10
C PHE A 107 -10.35 -7.97 -0.13
N ARG A 108 -10.06 -8.51 -1.31
CA ARG A 108 -10.15 -9.96 -1.58
C ARG A 108 -9.30 -10.81 -0.62
N CYS A 109 -8.12 -10.32 -0.24
CA CYS A 109 -7.26 -11.01 0.73
C CYS A 109 -7.84 -11.03 2.15
N GLN A 110 -8.74 -10.09 2.48
CA GLN A 110 -9.46 -10.03 3.74
C GLN A 110 -10.54 -11.11 3.81
N GLU A 111 -11.35 -11.20 2.77
CA GLU A 111 -12.53 -12.07 2.71
C GLU A 111 -12.15 -13.55 2.76
N VAL A 112 -11.04 -13.91 2.12
CA VAL A 112 -10.55 -15.30 2.07
C VAL A 112 -9.66 -15.66 3.27
N CYS A 113 -9.42 -14.72 4.19
CA CYS A 113 -8.51 -14.96 5.29
C CYS A 113 -9.19 -15.78 6.40
N PRO A 114 -8.71 -17.00 6.71
CA PRO A 114 -9.32 -17.82 7.77
C PRO A 114 -9.18 -17.17 9.14
N ALA A 115 -8.08 -16.46 9.40
CA ALA A 115 -7.88 -15.75 10.67
C ALA A 115 -8.92 -14.63 10.86
N TYR A 116 -9.17 -13.85 9.81
CA TYR A 116 -10.19 -12.81 9.85
C TYR A 116 -11.61 -13.40 9.97
N GLY A 117 -11.90 -14.48 9.23
CA GLY A 117 -13.18 -15.19 9.32
C GLY A 117 -13.49 -15.74 10.72
N THR A 118 -12.46 -16.11 11.49
CA THR A 118 -12.61 -16.52 12.91
C THR A 118 -12.76 -15.35 13.89
N GLY A 119 -12.96 -14.12 13.39
CA GLY A 119 -13.12 -12.92 14.22
C GLY A 119 -11.82 -12.40 14.85
N LYS A 120 -10.65 -12.85 14.38
CA LYS A 120 -9.37 -12.32 14.88
C LYS A 120 -9.18 -10.90 14.40
N VAL A 121 -8.51 -10.15 15.25
CA VAL A 121 -8.15 -8.72 15.14
C VAL A 121 -7.26 -8.37 13.95
N LEU A 122 -6.72 -9.38 13.25
CA LEU A 122 -5.77 -9.19 12.17
C LEU A 122 -6.48 -9.09 10.82
N SER A 123 -6.33 -7.93 10.18
CA SER A 123 -6.76 -7.68 8.81
C SER A 123 -5.56 -7.69 7.86
N PRO A 124 -5.41 -8.70 6.98
CA PRO A 124 -4.39 -8.65 5.92
C PRO A 124 -4.50 -7.44 5.01
N ALA A 125 -5.71 -7.03 4.65
CA ALA A 125 -5.90 -5.86 3.79
C ALA A 125 -5.42 -4.58 4.48
N ALA A 126 -5.81 -4.38 5.75
CA ALA A 126 -5.37 -3.21 6.50
C ALA A 126 -3.85 -3.19 6.70
N LEU A 127 -3.21 -4.34 6.89
CA LEU A 127 -1.75 -4.37 7.05
C LEU A 127 -1.02 -3.95 5.78
N GLU A 128 -1.41 -4.42 4.59
CA GLU A 128 -0.78 -3.98 3.33
C GLU A 128 -1.01 -2.49 3.06
N ILE A 129 -2.21 -1.98 3.36
CA ILE A 129 -2.52 -0.54 3.23
C ILE A 129 -1.64 0.28 4.18
N ASN A 130 -1.53 -0.15 5.44
CA ASN A 130 -0.75 0.55 6.46
C ASN A 130 0.75 0.51 6.14
N LYS A 131 1.29 -0.61 5.64
CA LYS A 131 2.67 -0.70 5.15
C LYS A 131 2.95 0.35 4.08
N ARG A 132 2.09 0.46 3.06
CA ARG A 132 2.27 1.45 1.99
C ARG A 132 2.24 2.88 2.51
N TYR A 133 1.32 3.19 3.43
CA TYR A 133 1.27 4.51 4.04
C TYR A 133 2.60 4.83 4.75
N LEU A 134 3.11 3.88 5.54
CA LEU A 134 4.38 4.04 6.25
C LEU A 134 5.55 4.25 5.30
N LEU A 135 5.67 3.41 4.27
CA LEU A 135 6.74 3.53 3.27
C LEU A 135 6.72 4.90 2.59
N ASN A 136 5.53 5.36 2.16
CA ASN A 136 5.38 6.67 1.53
C ASN A 136 5.73 7.83 2.49
N THR A 137 5.44 7.70 3.79
CA THR A 137 5.83 8.72 4.79
C THR A 137 7.32 8.73 5.10
N VAL A 138 7.96 7.56 5.12
CA VAL A 138 9.40 7.43 5.38
C VAL A 138 10.20 7.92 4.18
N GLU A 139 9.79 7.58 2.96
CA GLU A 139 10.41 8.09 1.73
C GLU A 139 10.25 9.61 1.60
N ALA A 140 9.07 10.15 1.92
CA ALA A 140 8.88 11.61 1.98
C ALA A 140 9.78 12.27 3.03
N GLY A 141 10.03 11.61 4.17
CA GLY A 141 10.96 12.05 5.20
C GLY A 141 12.45 11.86 4.86
N LEU A 142 12.80 10.93 3.97
CA LEU A 142 14.16 10.73 3.46
C LEU A 142 14.51 11.74 2.35
N ALA A 143 13.52 12.11 1.52
CA ALA A 143 13.66 13.20 0.54
C ALA A 143 13.77 14.58 1.20
N VAL A 144 13.17 14.75 2.39
CA VAL A 144 13.25 15.96 3.22
C VAL A 144 14.19 15.70 4.39
N SER A 145 15.50 15.68 4.11
CA SER A 145 16.61 15.83 5.06
C SER A 145 16.37 15.40 6.52
N HIS A 146 16.98 14.27 6.94
CA HIS A 146 17.56 14.06 8.27
C HIS A 146 16.93 14.83 9.46
N ARG A 147 15.62 14.76 9.67
CA ARG A 147 15.01 15.16 10.93
C ARG A 147 13.93 14.17 11.31
N ARG A 148 14.23 13.48 12.41
CA ARG A 148 13.42 12.54 13.20
C ARG A 148 12.02 13.13 13.43
N ALA A 149 11.10 12.93 12.48
CA ALA A 149 9.73 13.44 12.55
C ALA A 149 8.76 12.32 12.96
N GLU A 150 8.12 12.52 14.10
CA GLU A 150 7.17 11.61 14.74
C GLU A 150 5.83 11.66 13.98
N HIS A 151 5.57 10.76 13.02
CA HIS A 151 4.31 10.74 12.28
C HIS A 151 3.34 9.68 12.83
N SER A 152 2.37 10.10 13.66
CA SER A 152 1.31 9.22 14.17
C SER A 152 0.25 8.99 13.09
N ILE A 153 0.14 7.77 12.59
CA ILE A 153 -0.81 7.42 11.52
C ILE A 153 -2.14 7.04 12.16
N ARG A 154 -3.11 7.95 12.05
CA ARG A 154 -4.48 7.72 12.51
C ARG A 154 -5.21 6.89 11.45
N CYS A 155 -5.60 5.66 11.80
CA CYS A 155 -6.42 4.83 10.94
C CYS A 155 -7.82 5.47 10.78
N PRO A 156 -8.29 5.77 9.55
CA PRO A 156 -9.66 6.22 9.33
C PRO A 156 -10.60 5.03 9.61
N GLY A 157 -11.47 5.16 10.62
CA GLY A 157 -12.50 4.16 10.94
C GLY A 157 -12.54 3.66 12.40
N VAL A 158 -11.53 3.97 13.22
CA VAL A 158 -11.51 3.56 14.64
C VAL A 158 -11.94 4.74 15.52
N ARG A 159 -13.21 4.75 15.94
CA ARG A 159 -13.67 5.63 17.03
C ARG A 159 -13.31 4.97 18.36
N GLY A 160 -12.52 5.64 19.21
CA GLY A 160 -12.52 5.31 20.65
C GLY A 160 -11.21 5.26 21.42
N THR A 161 -10.03 5.58 20.87
CA THR A 161 -8.84 5.73 21.72
C THR A 161 -8.16 7.08 21.49
N ASN A 162 -8.24 7.94 22.50
CA ASN A 162 -7.35 9.09 22.69
C ASN A 162 -5.93 8.60 23.07
N GLY A 163 -5.37 7.70 22.26
CA GLY A 163 -4.03 7.16 22.43
C GLY A 163 -3.02 8.05 21.73
N VAL A 164 -2.36 8.93 22.47
CA VAL A 164 -1.16 9.60 21.99
C VAL A 164 -0.07 8.54 21.81
N VAL A 165 0.33 8.27 20.56
CA VAL A 165 1.49 7.42 20.24
C VAL A 165 2.75 8.21 20.63
N ARG A 166 3.16 8.13 21.89
CA ARG A 166 4.47 8.63 22.33
C ARG A 166 5.53 7.59 22.06
N ARG A 167 6.49 7.99 21.22
CA ARG A 167 7.87 7.49 21.04
C ARG A 167 8.12 5.99 21.18
N GLY A 168 8.44 5.40 20.04
CA GLY A 168 9.07 4.09 19.91
C GLY A 168 8.86 3.67 18.46
N PHE A 169 9.94 3.42 17.73
CA PHE A 169 9.91 2.91 16.36
C PHE A 169 9.44 1.45 16.40
N THR A 170 8.15 1.28 16.70
CA THR A 170 7.50 0.00 16.94
C THR A 170 6.12 0.11 16.30
N LEU A 171 5.96 -0.58 15.17
CA LEU A 171 4.65 -0.81 14.55
C LEU A 171 3.69 -1.54 15.52
N PHE A 172 4.23 -2.08 16.61
CA PHE A 172 3.53 -2.67 17.72
C PHE A 172 4.18 -2.22 19.02
N ARG A 173 3.49 -1.39 19.82
CA ARG A 173 3.94 -1.09 21.20
C ARG A 173 4.19 -2.42 21.91
N ALA A 174 5.43 -2.67 22.32
CA ALA A 174 5.74 -3.72 23.27
C ALA A 174 5.00 -3.38 24.57
N TYR A 175 3.84 -4.03 24.79
CA TYR A 175 3.26 -4.12 26.11
C TYR A 175 4.03 -5.21 26.85
N PRO A 176 4.71 -4.88 27.97
CA PRO A 176 5.32 -5.89 28.81
C PRO A 176 4.18 -6.72 29.42
N ASN A 177 4.18 -8.02 29.13
CA ASN A 177 3.31 -9.06 29.70
C ASN A 177 1.80 -8.76 29.67
N ASN A 178 1.06 -9.23 28.64
CA ASN A 178 -0.36 -9.64 28.74
C ASN A 178 -0.96 -10.12 27.40
N GLY A 179 -0.90 -11.41 27.09
CA GLY A 179 -1.90 -12.05 26.20
C GLY A 179 -1.85 -11.69 24.70
N MET A 180 -0.66 -11.59 24.10
CA MET A 180 -0.54 -11.41 22.64
C MET A 180 -1.04 -12.64 21.88
N GLN A 181 -1.99 -12.46 20.95
CA GLN A 181 -2.39 -13.52 20.03
C GLN A 181 -1.49 -13.49 18.80
N THR A 182 -0.71 -14.56 18.59
CA THR A 182 -0.04 -14.78 17.31
C THR A 182 -1.07 -15.32 16.33
N SER A 183 -1.41 -14.56 15.31
CA SER A 183 -2.27 -15.05 14.23
C SER A 183 -1.42 -15.23 12.98
N VAL A 184 -1.35 -16.46 12.51
CA VAL A 184 -0.78 -16.79 11.20
C VAL A 184 -1.81 -16.34 10.17
N CYS A 185 -1.51 -15.26 9.45
CA CYS A 185 -2.33 -14.84 8.33
C CYS A 185 -1.68 -15.34 7.03
N PRO A 186 -2.29 -16.30 6.32
CA PRO A 186 -1.74 -16.82 5.06
C PRO A 186 -1.54 -15.72 4.01
N ALA A 187 -2.34 -14.64 4.06
CA ALA A 187 -2.21 -13.52 3.14
C ALA A 187 -0.99 -12.61 3.43
N LEU A 188 -0.47 -12.60 4.66
CA LEU A 188 0.59 -11.68 5.09
C LEU A 188 1.98 -12.30 5.16
N ARG A 189 2.09 -13.63 4.96
CA ARG A 189 3.35 -14.40 4.90
C ARG A 189 4.36 -14.02 5.99
N THR A 190 3.89 -13.53 7.14
CA THR A 190 4.64 -13.13 8.34
C THR A 190 3.72 -13.37 9.54
N LYS A 191 4.29 -13.78 10.69
CA LYS A 191 3.55 -13.78 11.96
C LYS A 191 3.52 -12.34 12.47
N VAL A 192 2.31 -11.81 12.63
CA VAL A 192 2.07 -10.45 13.14
C VAL A 192 1.52 -10.55 14.56
N ARG A 193 2.10 -9.78 15.47
CA ARG A 193 1.76 -9.78 16.90
C ARG A 193 0.76 -8.66 17.17
N VAL A 194 -0.49 -8.99 17.46
CA VAL A 194 -1.55 -7.99 17.74
C VAL A 194 -1.90 -7.99 19.24
N PRO A 195 -2.23 -6.84 19.85
CA PRO A 195 -2.71 -6.80 21.23
C PRO A 195 -3.95 -7.67 21.43
N GLY A 196 -4.03 -8.40 22.55
CA GLY A 196 -5.14 -9.32 22.85
C GLY A 196 -6.46 -8.64 23.20
N ASP A 197 -6.45 -7.33 23.44
CA ASP A 197 -7.59 -6.47 23.79
C ASP A 197 -8.15 -5.68 22.60
N PHE A 198 -7.56 -5.81 21.40
CA PHE A 198 -8.09 -5.17 20.21
C PHE A 198 -9.47 -5.77 19.91
N ARG A 199 -10.53 -4.95 19.95
CA ARG A 199 -11.87 -5.34 19.47
C ARG A 199 -12.20 -4.53 18.23
N ILE A 200 -12.59 -5.23 17.17
CA ILE A 200 -13.21 -4.60 16.00
C ILE A 200 -14.63 -4.23 16.44
N GLY A 201 -14.91 -2.92 16.53
CA GLY A 201 -16.27 -2.45 16.74
C GLY A 201 -17.14 -2.96 15.60
N THR A 202 -18.26 -3.58 15.94
CA THR A 202 -19.33 -3.96 15.01
C THR A 202 -19.82 -2.75 14.23
#